data_AF-A0A7C6G1U5-F1
#
_entry.id   AF-A0A7C6G1U5-F1
#
_cell.length_a   1.000
_cell.length_b   1.000
_cell.length_c   1.000
_cell.angle_alpha   90.00
_cell.angle_beta   90.00
_cell.angle_gamma   90.00
#
_symmetry.space_group_name_H-M   'P 1'
#
loop_
_entity.id
_entity.type
_entity.pdbx_description
1 polymer ?
#
loop_
_entity_poly.entity_id
_entity_poly.type
_entity_poly.pdbx_seq_one_letter_code
_entity_poly.pdbx_strand_id
1 'polypeptide(L)'
;MSLIMTYIGSKGCVMVGDKRSIGFLGNKDQREILEEELYSGKIKTDEKLIKRADELGINLKITDDGVKVRDLGKVLVGEVKVRATHETKRKRIYATTNGYHQVELSGSQIKNVKSGKSSIVIFGNKITKELASKELKRHWKSKINLEEVKDIFKKVIEKLAQTTPSVSREYDIFMIHPQMDHKQAMELLRTTLIHDVKKLAKWRETLRKEMLEQRKDIQMSNRIINQGEVGRVKNVEADKVEVILTDGVEALNMNWDVLAKAGDTIYMKMEKPSPLSVGDLVVIEDENLCIKKNKSPLSCDIILCKSE
;
A
#
# COMPACT_ATOMS: atom_id res chain seq x y z
N MET A 1 2.08 13.35 6.61
CA MET A 1 2.21 14.42 5.58
C MET A 1 3.66 14.53 5.13
N SER A 2 3.93 15.24 4.04
CA SER A 2 5.23 15.24 3.36
C SER A 2 5.64 16.65 2.94
N LEU A 3 6.94 16.95 2.99
CA LEU A 3 7.55 18.13 2.44
C LEU A 3 8.07 17.85 1.02
N ILE A 4 7.58 18.62 0.06
CA ILE A 4 8.13 18.69 -1.30
C ILE A 4 8.35 20.15 -1.63
N MET A 5 9.53 20.49 -2.13
CA MET A 5 9.81 21.82 -2.67
C MET A 5 10.13 21.69 -4.15
N THR A 6 9.58 22.57 -4.96
CA THR A 6 9.75 22.56 -6.41
C THR A 6 10.05 23.97 -6.89
N TYR A 7 11.18 24.14 -7.57
CA TYR A 7 11.49 25.34 -8.33
C TYR A 7 11.21 25.10 -9.80
N ILE A 8 10.49 26.01 -10.42
CA ILE A 8 10.15 26.00 -11.85
C ILE A 8 10.61 27.31 -12.44
N GLY A 9 11.53 27.24 -13.41
CA GLY A 9 12.08 28.41 -14.10
C GLY A 9 12.26 28.18 -15.59
N SER A 10 12.76 29.22 -16.27
CA SER A 10 13.05 29.17 -17.71
C SER A 10 14.30 28.36 -18.07
N LYS A 11 15.17 28.10 -17.09
CA LYS A 11 16.41 27.32 -17.27
C LYS A 11 16.27 25.86 -16.86
N GLY A 12 15.16 25.49 -16.21
CA GLY A 12 14.95 24.13 -15.72
C GLY A 12 14.00 24.06 -14.53
N CYS A 13 13.96 22.88 -13.94
CA CYS A 13 13.15 22.54 -12.78
C CYS A 13 14.00 21.76 -11.77
N VAL A 14 13.85 22.08 -10.49
CA VAL A 14 14.46 21.34 -9.37
C VAL A 14 13.35 20.90 -8.43
N MET A 15 13.39 19.66 -7.98
CA MET A 15 12.41 19.13 -7.03
C MET A 15 13.11 18.32 -5.96
N VAL A 16 12.76 18.56 -4.70
CA VAL A 16 13.20 17.76 -3.55
C VAL A 16 12.00 17.28 -2.76
N GLY A 17 12.05 16.06 -2.25
CA GLY A 17 11.04 15.51 -1.36
C GLY A 17 11.66 14.67 -0.27
N ASP A 18 11.18 14.83 0.96
CA ASP A 18 11.59 14.01 2.09
C ASP A 18 11.05 12.57 1.94
N LYS A 19 11.61 11.59 2.65
CA LYS A 19 11.17 10.18 2.56
C LYS A 19 10.33 9.68 3.75
N ARG A 20 9.95 10.57 4.68
CA ARG A 20 9.22 10.23 5.90
C ARG A 20 7.80 9.76 5.58
N SER A 21 7.42 8.60 6.10
CA SER A 21 6.05 8.13 6.17
C SER A 21 5.71 7.86 7.61
N ILE A 22 4.56 8.36 8.08
CA ILE A 22 4.07 8.10 9.43
C ILE A 22 2.66 7.55 9.31
N GLY A 23 2.48 6.30 9.75
CA GLY A 23 1.19 5.67 9.94
C GLY A 23 0.76 5.81 11.40
N PHE A 24 -0.45 6.32 11.61
CA PHE A 24 -1.08 6.45 12.91
C PHE A 24 -2.15 5.37 13.06
N LEU A 25 -1.93 4.42 13.96
CA LEU A 25 -2.83 3.28 14.21
C LEU A 25 -3.41 3.39 15.63
N GLY A 26 -4.73 3.37 15.75
CA GLY A 26 -5.41 3.53 17.03
C GLY A 26 -6.74 4.26 16.89
N ASN A 27 -7.28 4.70 18.03
CA ASN A 27 -8.54 5.44 18.10
C ASN A 27 -8.48 6.71 17.22
N LYS A 28 -9.58 7.02 16.52
CA LYS A 28 -9.63 8.14 15.57
C LYS A 28 -9.39 9.49 16.23
N ASP A 29 -10.06 9.80 17.33
CA ASP A 29 -10.02 11.11 17.96
C ASP A 29 -8.63 11.38 18.56
N GLN A 30 -8.03 10.35 19.15
CA GLN A 30 -6.65 10.42 19.65
C GLN A 30 -5.64 10.66 18.52
N ARG A 31 -5.81 10.00 17.37
CA ARG A 31 -4.95 10.23 16.21
C ARG A 31 -5.03 11.67 15.70
N GLU A 32 -6.22 12.25 15.65
CA GLU A 32 -6.40 13.64 15.23
C GLU A 32 -5.66 14.61 16.17
N ILE A 33 -5.72 14.38 17.48
CA ILE A 33 -4.95 15.16 18.47
C ILE A 33 -3.45 15.06 18.21
N LEU A 34 -2.91 13.84 18.07
CA LEU A 34 -1.47 13.64 17.85
C LEU A 34 -1.01 14.25 16.52
N GLU A 35 -1.79 14.10 15.45
CA GLU A 35 -1.52 14.72 14.15
C GLU A 35 -1.52 16.25 14.26
N GLU A 36 -2.48 16.84 14.97
CA GLU A 36 -2.50 18.29 15.19
C GLU A 36 -1.28 18.77 15.97
N GLU A 37 -0.90 18.10 17.06
CA GLU A 37 0.28 18.44 17.85
C GLU A 37 1.58 18.34 17.04
N LEU A 38 1.70 17.31 16.20
CA LEU A 38 2.81 17.15 15.28
C LEU A 38 2.86 18.28 14.25
N TYR A 39 1.73 18.54 13.58
CA TYR A 39 1.66 19.48 12.44
C TYR A 39 1.57 20.95 12.84
N SER A 40 1.26 21.24 14.10
CA SER A 40 1.41 22.56 14.71
C SER A 40 2.82 22.85 15.22
N GLY A 41 3.69 21.83 15.27
CA GLY A 41 5.08 21.98 15.73
C GLY A 41 5.25 21.92 17.25
N LYS A 42 4.23 21.48 18.01
CA LYS A 42 4.35 21.21 19.45
C LYS A 42 5.36 20.08 19.70
N ILE A 43 5.38 19.08 18.81
CA ILE A 43 6.32 17.95 18.85
C ILE A 43 7.53 18.24 17.95
N LYS A 44 8.73 18.23 18.56
CA LYS A 44 9.98 18.64 17.89
C LYS A 44 10.96 17.52 17.59
N THR A 45 10.82 16.36 18.23
CA THR A 45 11.74 15.23 18.08
C THR A 45 10.98 13.92 17.96
N ASP A 46 11.63 12.89 17.42
CA ASP A 46 11.06 11.55 17.26
C ASP A 46 10.75 10.92 18.62
N GLU A 47 11.61 11.10 19.63
CA GLU A 47 11.39 10.57 20.98
C GLU A 47 10.13 11.17 21.62
N LYS A 48 9.91 12.48 21.42
CA LYS A 48 8.70 13.15 21.89
C LYS A 48 7.46 12.67 21.14
N LEU A 49 7.60 12.39 19.85
CA LEU A 49 6.49 11.87 19.04
C LEU A 49 6.08 10.47 19.51
N ILE A 50 7.05 9.58 19.73
CA ILE A 50 6.81 8.21 20.22
C ILE A 50 6.17 8.26 21.60
N LYS A 51 6.77 9.00 22.55
CA LYS A 51 6.23 9.13 23.91
C LYS A 51 4.78 9.65 23.91
N ARG A 52 4.52 10.69 23.11
CA ARG A 52 3.17 11.28 23.02
C ARG A 52 2.17 10.32 22.39
N ALA A 53 2.60 9.50 21.43
CA ALA A 53 1.74 8.47 20.85
C ALA A 53 1.39 7.38 21.86
N ASP A 54 2.36 6.94 22.67
CA ASP A 54 2.14 5.95 23.73
C ASP A 54 1.13 6.46 24.78
N GLU A 55 1.26 7.74 25.21
CA GLU A 55 0.32 8.40 26.12
C GLU A 55 -1.13 8.41 25.59
N LEU A 56 -1.30 8.47 24.26
CA LEU A 56 -2.59 8.52 23.59
C LEU A 56 -3.07 7.13 23.12
N GLY A 57 -2.31 6.07 23.41
CA GLY A 57 -2.60 4.70 22.97
C GLY A 57 -2.55 4.52 21.45
N ILE A 58 -1.68 5.27 20.77
CA ILE A 58 -1.50 5.25 19.32
C ILE A 58 -0.22 4.49 18.98
N ASN A 59 -0.33 3.45 18.16
CA ASN A 59 0.83 2.78 17.59
C ASN A 59 1.31 3.55 16.33
N LEU A 60 2.59 3.88 16.31
CA LEU A 60 3.22 4.56 15.19
C LEU A 60 3.98 3.58 14.29
N LYS A 61 3.76 3.70 12.98
CA LYS A 61 4.63 3.12 11.95
C LYS A 61 5.39 4.23 11.25
N ILE A 62 6.64 4.44 11.62
CA ILE A 62 7.52 5.44 11.04
C ILE A 62 8.49 4.75 10.07
N THR A 63 8.58 5.23 8.84
CA THR A 63 9.58 4.79 7.85
C THR A 63 10.17 5.98 7.10
N ASP A 64 11.37 5.81 6.56
CA ASP A 64 12.12 6.83 5.80
C ASP A 64 12.42 6.37 4.36
N ASP A 65 11.53 5.54 3.80
CA ASP A 65 11.64 4.91 2.49
C ASP A 65 10.59 5.42 1.48
N GLY A 66 9.80 6.41 1.87
CA GLY A 66 8.71 6.93 1.06
C GLY A 66 9.19 7.64 -0.21
N VAL A 67 8.83 7.11 -1.39
CA VAL A 67 9.09 7.79 -2.66
C VAL A 67 8.03 8.87 -2.90
N LYS A 68 8.45 10.14 -2.83
CA LYS A 68 7.54 11.29 -2.96
C LYS A 68 7.79 12.14 -4.17
N VAL A 69 8.99 12.06 -4.72
CA VAL A 69 9.39 12.72 -5.96
C VAL A 69 9.85 11.65 -6.95
N ARG A 70 9.51 11.85 -8.22
CA ARG A 70 9.86 10.94 -9.32
C ARG A 70 10.36 11.74 -10.51
N ASP A 71 11.37 11.22 -11.18
CA ASP A 71 11.82 11.71 -12.47
C ASP A 71 11.20 10.87 -13.60
N LEU A 72 10.47 11.51 -14.50
CA LEU A 72 9.90 10.91 -15.71
C LEU A 72 10.65 11.37 -16.97
N GLY A 73 11.93 11.71 -16.83
CA GLY A 73 12.84 12.17 -17.88
C GLY A 73 12.74 13.69 -18.11
N LYS A 74 11.65 14.14 -18.75
CA LYS A 74 11.43 15.58 -19.02
C LYS A 74 10.45 16.23 -18.05
N VAL A 75 9.91 15.48 -17.10
CA VAL A 75 8.91 15.97 -16.13
C VAL A 75 9.25 15.40 -14.75
N LEU A 76 9.32 16.29 -13.76
CA LEU A 76 9.41 15.90 -12.36
C LEU A 76 8.00 15.83 -11.76
N VAL A 77 7.74 14.79 -10.96
CA VAL A 77 6.46 14.58 -10.30
C VAL A 77 6.64 14.51 -8.80
N GLY A 78 6.01 15.43 -8.07
CA GLY A 78 5.92 15.40 -6.62
C GLY A 78 4.52 14.99 -6.18
N GLU A 79 4.39 14.10 -5.21
CA GLU A 79 3.10 13.68 -4.66
C GLU A 79 3.07 13.72 -3.13
N VAL A 80 2.03 14.37 -2.60
CA VAL A 80 1.66 14.26 -1.19
C VAL A 80 0.29 13.60 -1.05
N LYS A 81 0.16 12.75 -0.04
CA LYS A 81 -1.08 12.02 0.28
C LYS A 81 -1.67 12.55 1.57
N VAL A 82 -2.98 12.74 1.57
CA VAL A 82 -3.79 13.00 2.76
C VAL A 82 -4.79 11.86 2.84
N ARG A 83 -4.71 11.05 3.90
CA ARG A 83 -5.68 9.98 4.16
C ARG A 83 -6.82 10.57 4.97
N ALA A 84 -8.01 10.65 4.39
CA ALA A 84 -9.24 10.84 5.15
C ALA A 84 -9.88 9.47 5.44
N THR A 85 -10.83 9.41 6.38
CA THR A 85 -11.50 8.18 6.84
C THR A 85 -12.09 7.32 5.73
N HIS A 86 -12.60 7.93 4.65
CA HIS A 86 -13.25 7.20 3.55
C HIS A 86 -12.57 7.43 2.19
N GLU A 87 -11.58 8.31 2.11
CA GLU A 87 -10.96 8.67 0.83
C GLU A 87 -9.51 9.11 1.00
N THR A 88 -8.63 8.63 0.12
CA THR A 88 -7.28 9.18 0.00
C THR A 88 -7.29 10.29 -1.03
N LYS A 89 -7.10 11.54 -0.56
CA LYS A 89 -6.86 12.70 -1.42
C LYS A 89 -5.37 12.80 -1.70
N ARG A 90 -5.01 13.07 -2.95
CA ARG A 90 -3.60 13.27 -3.34
C ARG A 90 -3.46 14.63 -3.99
N LYS A 91 -2.37 15.31 -3.66
CA LYS A 91 -1.95 16.49 -4.41
C LYS A 91 -0.66 16.16 -5.13
N ARG A 92 -0.66 16.35 -6.44
CA ARG A 92 0.50 16.16 -7.30
C ARG A 92 0.94 17.49 -7.87
N ILE A 93 2.23 17.62 -8.11
CA ILE A 93 2.78 18.62 -9.01
C ILE A 93 3.53 17.89 -10.12
N TYR A 94 3.22 18.23 -11.36
CA TYR A 94 3.99 17.87 -12.53
C TYR A 94 4.70 19.13 -12.98
N ALA A 95 6.02 19.13 -13.07
CA ALA A 95 6.80 20.32 -13.36
C ALA A 95 7.90 20.02 -14.38
N THR A 96 8.16 21.00 -15.23
CA THR A 96 9.24 20.99 -16.22
C THR A 96 9.72 22.42 -16.46
N THR A 97 10.70 22.63 -17.34
CA THR A 97 11.12 23.97 -17.74
C THR A 97 9.91 24.78 -18.23
N ASN A 98 9.77 26.02 -17.79
CA ASN A 98 8.69 26.94 -18.20
C ASN A 98 7.25 26.50 -17.87
N GLY A 99 7.00 25.49 -17.03
CA GLY A 99 5.62 25.16 -16.70
C GLY A 99 5.41 24.15 -15.58
N TYR A 100 4.23 24.19 -14.98
CA TYR A 100 3.75 23.15 -14.07
C TYR A 100 2.23 22.99 -14.08
N HIS A 101 1.80 21.81 -13.65
CA HIS A 101 0.43 21.51 -13.25
C HIS A 101 0.39 21.02 -11.79
N GLN A 102 -0.35 21.72 -10.93
CA GLN A 102 -0.77 21.20 -9.63
C GLN A 102 -2.12 20.51 -9.77
N VAL A 103 -2.19 19.26 -9.37
CA VAL A 103 -3.34 18.39 -9.61
C VAL A 103 -3.85 17.82 -8.30
N GLU A 104 -5.14 17.95 -8.05
CA GLU A 104 -5.81 17.29 -6.94
C GLU A 104 -6.54 16.05 -7.44
N LEU A 105 -6.23 14.90 -6.84
CA LEU A 105 -6.80 13.61 -7.17
C LEU A 105 -7.63 13.08 -6.00
N SER A 106 -8.79 12.53 -6.32
CA SER A 106 -9.62 11.72 -5.43
C SER A 106 -9.67 10.31 -6.01
N GLY A 107 -9.05 9.35 -5.33
CA GLY A 107 -8.89 8.02 -5.89
C GLY A 107 -8.00 8.03 -7.14
N SER A 108 -8.61 7.77 -8.30
CA SER A 108 -7.99 7.85 -9.64
C SER A 108 -8.53 9.00 -10.49
N GLN A 109 -9.43 9.83 -9.94
CA GLN A 109 -10.09 10.90 -10.68
C GLN A 109 -9.38 12.24 -10.44
N ILE A 110 -9.16 12.98 -11.50
CA ILE A 110 -8.71 14.37 -11.44
C ILE A 110 -9.90 15.23 -11.00
N LYS A 111 -9.73 15.97 -9.90
CA LYS A 111 -10.74 16.89 -9.39
C LYS A 111 -10.43 18.34 -9.74
N ASN A 112 -9.16 18.70 -9.73
CA ASN A 112 -8.73 20.06 -10.04
C ASN A 112 -7.33 20.05 -10.67
N VAL A 113 -7.10 20.99 -11.59
CA VAL A 113 -5.81 21.24 -12.22
C VAL A 113 -5.55 22.75 -12.21
N LYS A 114 -4.47 23.16 -11.55
CA LYS A 114 -3.98 24.54 -11.57
C LYS A 114 -2.65 24.62 -12.30
N SER A 115 -2.58 25.47 -13.29
CA SER A 115 -1.41 25.64 -14.15
C SER A 115 -0.62 26.89 -13.77
N GLY A 116 0.67 26.89 -14.07
CA GLY A 116 1.50 28.09 -14.00
C GLY A 116 2.79 27.95 -14.80
N LYS A 117 3.53 29.06 -14.89
CA LYS A 117 4.76 29.16 -15.71
C LYS A 117 6.02 28.98 -14.88
N SER A 118 6.34 29.95 -14.02
CA SER A 118 7.52 29.93 -13.15
C SER A 118 7.11 30.19 -11.71
N SER A 119 7.60 29.39 -10.77
CA SER A 119 7.22 29.48 -9.36
C SER A 119 8.15 28.69 -8.46
N ILE A 120 8.07 28.94 -7.15
CA ILE A 120 8.50 27.99 -6.13
C ILE A 120 7.23 27.45 -5.47
N VAL A 121 7.00 26.15 -5.60
CA VAL A 121 5.84 25.46 -5.02
C VAL A 121 6.31 24.61 -3.84
N ILE A 122 5.61 24.72 -2.71
CA ILE A 122 5.90 23.93 -1.51
C ILE A 122 4.65 23.14 -1.12
N PHE A 123 4.76 21.82 -1.12
CA PHE A 123 3.82 20.94 -0.45
C PHE A 123 4.36 20.55 0.91
N GLY A 124 3.47 20.46 1.89
CA GLY A 124 3.83 20.38 3.31
C GLY A 124 2.61 20.61 4.19
N ASN A 125 2.73 20.17 5.44
CA ASN A 125 1.84 20.64 6.50
C ASN A 125 2.09 22.15 6.77
N LYS A 126 1.26 22.76 7.61
CA LYS A 126 1.33 24.21 7.88
C LYS A 126 2.73 24.63 8.37
N ILE A 127 3.25 23.97 9.41
CA ILE A 127 4.54 24.32 10.01
C ILE A 127 5.72 24.13 9.04
N THR A 128 5.78 23.01 8.31
CA THR A 128 6.86 22.73 7.35
C THR A 128 6.88 23.73 6.20
N LYS A 129 5.71 24.16 5.71
CA LYS A 129 5.61 25.21 4.69
C LYS A 129 6.14 26.55 5.20
N GLU A 130 5.77 26.94 6.42
CA GLU A 130 6.21 28.18 7.03
C GLU A 130 7.73 28.18 7.26
N LEU A 131 8.27 27.10 7.84
CA LEU A 131 9.70 26.92 8.08
C LEU A 131 10.50 26.88 6.77
N ALA A 132 10.06 26.11 5.78
CA ALA A 132 10.72 26.02 4.48
C ALA A 132 10.71 27.38 3.78
N SER A 133 9.58 28.10 3.77
CA SER A 133 9.48 29.43 3.16
C SER A 133 10.41 30.44 3.82
N LYS A 134 10.50 30.40 5.17
CA LYS A 134 11.41 31.27 5.92
C LYS A 134 12.87 30.98 5.60
N GLU A 135 13.24 29.71 5.56
CA GLU A 135 14.63 29.31 5.30
C GLU A 135 15.02 29.57 3.85
N LEU A 136 14.14 29.29 2.89
CA LEU A 136 14.35 29.64 1.47
C LEU A 136 14.65 31.12 1.31
N LYS A 137 13.82 32.01 1.91
CA LYS A 137 14.02 33.47 1.82
C LYS A 137 15.38 33.95 2.33
N ARG A 138 15.99 33.25 3.29
CA ARG A 138 17.32 33.61 3.82
C ARG A 138 18.45 33.33 2.84
N HIS A 139 18.32 32.24 2.08
CA HIS A 139 19.35 31.82 1.13
C HIS A 139 19.09 32.32 -0.29
N TRP A 140 17.87 32.77 -0.60
CA TRP A 140 17.47 33.16 -1.95
C TRP A 140 18.11 34.47 -2.41
N LYS A 141 18.60 34.48 -3.66
CA LYS A 141 19.19 35.65 -4.32
C LYS A 141 18.44 35.99 -5.60
N SER A 142 18.57 37.23 -6.08
CA SER A 142 17.86 37.72 -7.28
C SER A 142 18.30 37.04 -8.58
N LYS A 143 19.56 36.63 -8.67
CA LYS A 143 20.11 35.82 -9.76
C LYS A 143 20.64 34.53 -9.16
N ILE A 144 19.96 33.43 -9.45
CA ILE A 144 20.34 32.09 -8.99
C ILE A 144 20.34 31.13 -10.18
N ASN A 145 21.35 30.29 -10.27
CA ASN A 145 21.42 29.21 -11.24
C ASN A 145 20.77 27.92 -10.70
N LEU A 146 20.60 26.91 -11.56
CA LEU A 146 19.84 25.72 -11.21
C LEU A 146 20.53 24.84 -10.15
N GLU A 147 21.86 24.76 -10.16
CA GLU A 147 22.63 24.03 -9.13
C GLU A 147 22.59 24.75 -7.79
N GLU A 148 22.66 26.09 -7.78
CA GLU A 148 22.48 26.86 -6.54
C GLU A 148 21.09 26.64 -5.93
N VAL A 149 20.03 26.54 -6.74
CA VAL A 149 18.69 26.19 -6.26
C VAL A 149 18.67 24.81 -5.59
N LYS A 150 19.31 23.82 -6.22
CA LYS A 150 19.43 22.46 -5.69
C LYS A 150 20.17 22.45 -4.35
N ASP A 151 21.26 23.20 -4.23
CA ASP A 151 22.01 23.31 -2.97
C ASP A 151 21.21 24.01 -1.87
N ILE A 152 20.44 25.05 -2.21
CA ILE A 152 19.52 25.68 -1.26
C ILE A 152 18.46 24.67 -0.80
N PHE A 153 17.87 23.91 -1.72
CA PHE A 153 16.86 22.91 -1.41
C PHE A 153 17.39 21.83 -0.46
N LYS A 154 18.62 21.35 -0.67
CA LYS A 154 19.32 20.43 0.25
C LYS A 154 19.47 21.03 1.65
N LYS A 155 20.01 22.25 1.76
CA LYS A 155 20.18 22.93 3.05
C LYS A 155 18.87 23.10 3.80
N VAL A 156 17.82 23.50 3.09
CA VAL A 156 16.50 23.72 3.68
C VAL A 156 15.91 22.40 4.19
N ILE A 157 15.94 21.32 3.39
CA ILE A 157 15.34 20.05 3.81
C ILE A 157 16.09 19.42 4.98
N GLU A 158 17.43 19.46 4.95
CA GLU A 158 18.29 18.97 6.05
C GLU A 158 18.04 19.76 7.33
N LYS A 159 17.87 21.08 7.23
CA LYS A 159 17.53 21.90 8.39
C LYS A 159 16.17 21.54 8.94
N LEU A 160 15.17 21.32 8.08
CA LEU A 160 13.83 20.97 8.51
C LEU A 160 13.79 19.59 9.19
N ALA A 161 14.51 18.60 8.66
CA ALA A 161 14.66 17.26 9.24
C ALA A 161 15.22 17.28 10.67
N GLN A 162 16.01 18.29 11.03
CA GLN A 162 16.52 18.48 12.40
C GLN A 162 15.52 19.16 13.35
N THR A 163 14.45 19.76 12.82
CA THR A 163 13.55 20.64 13.59
C THR A 163 12.16 20.06 13.80
N THR A 164 11.76 19.08 12.99
CA THR A 164 10.46 18.41 13.12
C THR A 164 10.58 16.93 12.78
N PRO A 165 9.92 16.04 13.54
CA PRO A 165 9.92 14.62 13.25
C PRO A 165 9.07 14.28 12.01
N SER A 166 8.31 15.24 11.47
CA SER A 166 7.48 15.05 10.28
C SER A 166 8.26 15.04 8.96
N VAL A 167 9.58 15.28 8.98
CA VAL A 167 10.47 15.33 7.81
C VAL A 167 11.64 14.38 8.05
N SER A 168 11.96 13.58 7.04
CA SER A 168 13.06 12.62 7.11
C SER A 168 14.42 13.30 6.90
N ARG A 169 15.47 12.69 7.46
CA ARG A 169 16.85 13.02 7.08
C ARG A 169 17.19 12.53 5.67
N GLU A 170 16.50 11.49 5.22
CA GLU A 170 16.63 10.96 3.86
C GLU A 170 15.69 11.72 2.91
N TYR A 171 16.22 12.05 1.74
CA TYR A 171 15.47 12.78 0.72
C TYR A 171 15.91 12.41 -0.69
N ASP A 172 15.00 12.55 -1.63
CA ASP A 172 15.29 12.43 -3.05
C ASP A 172 15.29 13.84 -3.66
N ILE A 173 16.27 14.13 -4.53
CA ILE A 173 16.38 15.42 -5.22
C ILE A 173 16.69 15.21 -6.70
N PHE A 174 15.90 15.84 -7.56
CA PHE A 174 16.03 15.75 -9.01
C PHE A 174 16.13 17.14 -9.64
N MET A 175 16.85 17.21 -10.75
CA MET A 175 17.03 18.43 -11.53
C MET A 175 16.97 18.09 -13.01
N ILE A 176 16.11 18.81 -13.74
CA ILE A 176 15.95 18.66 -15.20
C ILE A 176 16.02 20.04 -15.86
N HIS A 177 16.50 20.08 -17.10
CA HIS A 177 16.64 21.32 -17.87
C HIS A 177 16.32 21.13 -19.36
N PRO A 178 15.18 20.49 -19.71
CA PRO A 178 14.83 20.31 -21.11
C PRO A 178 14.59 21.67 -21.77
N GLN A 179 15.05 21.82 -23.01
CA GLN A 179 14.85 23.03 -23.80
C GLN A 179 13.47 23.01 -24.43
N MET A 180 12.58 23.88 -23.94
CA MET A 180 11.21 24.02 -24.45
C MET A 180 10.62 25.37 -24.07
N ASP A 181 9.75 25.89 -24.95
CA ASP A 181 8.93 27.05 -24.63
C ASP A 181 7.74 26.68 -23.71
N HIS A 182 6.99 27.70 -23.28
CA HIS A 182 5.84 27.48 -22.39
C HIS A 182 4.74 26.61 -23.04
N LYS A 183 4.46 26.78 -24.33
CA LYS A 183 3.40 26.04 -25.02
C LYS A 183 3.76 24.55 -25.10
N GLN A 184 4.99 24.26 -25.47
CA GLN A 184 5.55 22.91 -25.49
C GLN A 184 5.54 22.27 -24.10
N ALA A 185 5.92 23.02 -23.05
CA ALA A 185 5.87 22.57 -21.67
C ALA A 185 4.45 22.18 -21.25
N MET A 186 3.45 23.02 -21.53
CA MET A 186 2.06 22.75 -21.17
C MET A 186 1.51 21.50 -21.85
N GLU A 187 1.85 21.26 -23.12
CA GLU A 187 1.42 20.05 -23.82
C GLU A 187 2.10 18.78 -23.29
N LEU A 188 3.40 18.85 -23.00
CA LEU A 188 4.13 17.76 -22.36
C LEU A 188 3.54 17.41 -20.98
N LEU A 189 3.24 18.42 -20.17
CA LEU A 189 2.67 18.22 -18.84
C LEU A 189 1.27 17.61 -18.91
N ARG A 190 0.42 18.08 -19.84
CA ARG A 190 -0.94 17.55 -20.06
C ARG A 190 -0.91 16.07 -20.46
N THR A 191 -0.09 15.72 -21.44
CA THR A 191 0.04 14.34 -21.93
C THR A 191 0.61 13.42 -20.86
N THR A 192 1.65 13.85 -20.14
CA THR A 192 2.24 13.11 -19.02
C THR A 192 1.24 12.86 -17.90
N LEU A 193 0.47 13.90 -17.52
CA LEU A 193 -0.56 13.81 -16.48
C LEU A 193 -1.60 12.73 -16.83
N ILE A 194 -2.16 12.78 -18.03
CA ILE A 194 -3.20 11.82 -18.46
C ILE A 194 -2.64 10.40 -18.43
N HIS A 195 -1.42 10.19 -18.93
CA HIS A 195 -0.78 8.88 -18.93
C HIS A 195 -0.52 8.33 -17.54
N ASP A 196 0.05 9.15 -16.63
CA ASP A 196 0.36 8.74 -15.26
C ASP A 196 -0.92 8.44 -14.46
N VAL A 197 -2.00 9.19 -14.68
CA VAL A 197 -3.31 8.91 -14.05
C VAL A 197 -3.94 7.63 -14.61
N LYS A 198 -3.84 7.35 -15.92
CA LYS A 198 -4.29 6.07 -16.51
C LYS A 198 -3.53 4.88 -15.93
N LYS A 199 -2.21 4.99 -15.79
CA LYS A 199 -1.38 3.96 -15.12
C LYS A 199 -1.84 3.72 -13.68
N LEU A 200 -2.10 4.79 -12.92
CA LEU A 200 -2.62 4.68 -11.57
C LEU A 200 -3.97 3.96 -11.52
N ALA A 201 -4.88 4.26 -12.46
CA ALA A 201 -6.18 3.61 -12.53
C ALA A 201 -6.05 2.10 -12.80
N LYS A 202 -5.22 1.71 -13.79
CA LYS A 202 -4.96 0.29 -14.10
C LYS A 202 -4.36 -0.45 -12.91
N TRP A 203 -3.35 0.12 -12.26
CA TRP A 203 -2.73 -0.48 -11.07
C TRP A 203 -3.75 -0.69 -9.93
N ARG A 204 -4.66 0.27 -9.71
CA ARG A 204 -5.71 0.12 -8.70
C ARG A 204 -6.74 -0.93 -9.04
N GLU A 205 -7.05 -1.12 -10.32
CA GLU A 205 -7.93 -2.19 -10.76
C GLU A 205 -7.29 -3.57 -10.51
N THR A 206 -6.00 -3.72 -10.83
CA THR A 206 -5.23 -4.93 -10.52
C THR A 206 -5.26 -5.22 -9.02
N LEU A 207 -4.91 -4.24 -8.18
CA LEU A 207 -4.98 -4.40 -6.71
C LEU A 207 -6.37 -4.77 -6.22
N ARG A 208 -7.44 -4.20 -6.82
CA ARG A 208 -8.81 -4.54 -6.43
C ARG A 208 -9.13 -6.00 -6.74
N LYS A 209 -8.66 -6.52 -7.88
CA LYS A 209 -8.83 -7.94 -8.26
C LYS A 209 -8.07 -8.84 -7.29
N GLU A 210 -6.80 -8.55 -7.03
CA GLU A 210 -5.97 -9.28 -6.08
C GLU A 210 -6.60 -9.31 -4.67
N MET A 211 -7.14 -8.18 -4.19
CA MET A 211 -7.82 -8.14 -2.89
C MET A 211 -9.13 -8.94 -2.87
N LEU A 212 -9.87 -9.01 -3.99
CA LEU A 212 -11.08 -9.82 -4.08
C LEU A 212 -10.74 -11.31 -4.07
N GLU A 213 -9.69 -11.71 -4.77
CA GLU A 213 -9.16 -13.08 -4.78
C GLU A 213 -8.69 -13.48 -3.38
N GLN A 214 -7.86 -12.65 -2.72
CA GLN A 214 -7.42 -12.90 -1.35
C GLN A 214 -8.58 -12.99 -0.36
N ARG A 215 -9.64 -12.18 -0.54
CA ARG A 215 -10.83 -12.27 0.31
C ARG A 215 -11.57 -13.59 0.09
N LYS A 216 -11.68 -14.06 -1.16
CA LYS A 216 -12.24 -15.38 -1.48
C LYS A 216 -11.41 -16.45 -0.79
N ASP A 217 -10.09 -16.40 -0.90
CA ASP A 217 -9.19 -17.37 -0.27
C ASP A 217 -9.34 -17.40 1.26
N ILE A 218 -9.41 -16.24 1.93
CA ILE A 218 -9.64 -16.16 3.38
C ILE A 218 -10.99 -16.75 3.76
N GLN A 219 -12.06 -16.39 3.03
CA GLN A 219 -13.41 -16.91 3.29
C GLN A 219 -13.45 -18.43 3.12
N MET A 220 -12.83 -18.96 2.06
CA MET A 220 -12.79 -20.38 1.79
C MET A 220 -11.88 -21.12 2.78
N SER A 221 -10.76 -20.54 3.19
CA SER A 221 -9.88 -21.10 4.22
C SER A 221 -10.60 -21.30 5.56
N ASN A 222 -11.53 -20.40 5.93
CA ASN A 222 -12.34 -20.55 7.14
C ASN A 222 -13.33 -21.73 7.06
N ARG A 223 -13.59 -22.25 5.85
CA ARG A 223 -14.46 -23.41 5.64
C ARG A 223 -13.70 -24.72 5.67
N ILE A 224 -12.36 -24.70 5.54
CA ILE A 224 -11.54 -25.91 5.62
C ILE A 224 -11.81 -26.62 6.95
N ILE A 225 -12.09 -27.91 6.87
CA ILE A 225 -12.34 -28.73 8.05
C ILE A 225 -10.98 -29.02 8.70
N ASN A 226 -10.74 -28.42 9.86
CA ASN A 226 -9.57 -28.69 10.70
C ASN A 226 -9.88 -29.70 11.81
N GLN A 227 -11.16 -29.94 12.11
CA GLN A 227 -11.63 -30.95 13.03
C GLN A 227 -13.06 -31.38 12.70
N GLY A 228 -13.35 -32.69 12.71
CA GLY A 228 -14.72 -33.21 12.55
C GLY A 228 -14.84 -34.46 11.67
N GLU A 229 -16.08 -34.89 11.47
CA GLU A 229 -16.43 -35.99 10.56
C GLU A 229 -16.36 -35.53 9.11
N VAL A 230 -15.73 -36.35 8.26
CA VAL A 230 -15.62 -36.11 6.82
C VAL A 230 -16.56 -37.02 6.04
N GLY A 231 -16.63 -38.29 6.42
CA GLY A 231 -17.34 -39.29 5.65
C GLY A 231 -17.13 -40.71 6.14
N ARG A 232 -17.59 -41.68 5.34
CA ARG A 232 -17.50 -43.11 5.65
C ARG A 232 -16.87 -43.89 4.51
N VAL A 233 -16.04 -44.87 4.86
CA VAL A 233 -15.42 -45.78 3.90
C VAL A 233 -16.50 -46.59 3.19
N LYS A 234 -16.52 -46.52 1.86
CA LYS A 234 -17.43 -47.27 0.98
C LYS A 234 -16.75 -48.52 0.42
N ASN A 235 -15.51 -48.39 -0.01
CA ASN A 235 -14.71 -49.47 -0.59
C ASN A 235 -13.23 -49.22 -0.33
N VAL A 236 -12.42 -50.29 -0.32
CA VAL A 236 -10.97 -50.23 -0.14
C VAL A 236 -10.32 -51.15 -1.15
N GLU A 237 -9.50 -50.59 -2.03
CA GLU A 237 -8.75 -51.32 -3.05
C GLU A 237 -7.25 -50.99 -2.89
N ALA A 238 -6.50 -51.95 -2.36
CA ALA A 238 -5.09 -51.79 -2.03
C ALA A 238 -4.82 -50.57 -1.11
N ASP A 239 -4.21 -49.51 -1.65
CA ASP A 239 -3.89 -48.26 -0.97
C ASP A 239 -4.94 -47.15 -1.21
N LYS A 240 -5.96 -47.42 -2.04
CA LYS A 240 -7.01 -46.47 -2.40
C LYS A 240 -8.28 -46.72 -1.56
N VAL A 241 -8.78 -45.66 -0.94
CA VAL A 241 -9.97 -45.69 -0.09
C VAL A 241 -11.05 -44.82 -0.72
N GLU A 242 -12.19 -45.43 -1.03
CA GLU A 242 -13.39 -44.71 -1.43
C GLU A 242 -14.15 -44.24 -0.21
N VAL A 243 -14.45 -42.95 -0.13
CA VAL A 243 -15.14 -42.33 1.00
C VAL A 243 -16.37 -41.60 0.49
N ILE A 244 -17.54 -41.91 1.06
CA ILE A 244 -18.76 -41.12 0.85
C ILE A 244 -18.73 -39.95 1.82
N LEU A 245 -18.85 -38.73 1.29
CA LEU A 245 -18.88 -37.51 2.10
C LEU A 245 -20.16 -37.45 2.94
N THR A 246 -20.01 -37.05 4.20
CA THR A 246 -21.13 -36.86 5.13
C THR A 246 -21.86 -35.53 4.87
N ASP A 247 -23.05 -35.38 5.43
CA ASP A 247 -23.82 -34.13 5.31
C ASP A 247 -23.03 -32.95 5.90
N GLY A 248 -23.02 -31.83 5.19
CA GLY A 248 -22.27 -30.64 5.60
C GLY A 248 -20.82 -30.62 5.12
N VAL A 249 -20.37 -31.59 4.32
CA VAL A 249 -19.00 -31.67 3.79
C VAL A 249 -18.99 -31.62 2.26
N GLU A 250 -18.05 -30.86 1.70
CA GLU A 250 -17.74 -30.81 0.28
C GLU A 250 -16.23 -30.90 0.03
N ALA A 251 -15.87 -31.38 -1.15
CA ALA A 251 -14.48 -31.45 -1.61
C ALA A 251 -14.25 -30.50 -2.77
N LEU A 252 -13.18 -29.72 -2.70
CA LEU A 252 -12.82 -28.70 -3.69
C LEU A 252 -11.40 -28.91 -4.21
N ASN A 253 -11.12 -28.37 -5.39
CA ASN A 253 -9.74 -28.24 -5.89
C ASN A 253 -9.03 -27.00 -5.28
N MET A 254 -7.75 -26.81 -5.63
CA MET A 254 -6.95 -25.65 -5.20
C MET A 254 -7.47 -24.29 -5.72
N ASN A 255 -8.41 -24.28 -6.67
CA ASN A 255 -9.06 -23.07 -7.19
C ASN A 255 -10.43 -22.80 -6.53
N TRP A 256 -10.81 -23.59 -5.52
CA TRP A 256 -12.10 -23.57 -4.85
C TRP A 256 -13.29 -23.97 -5.76
N ASP A 257 -13.06 -24.75 -6.80
CA ASP A 257 -14.14 -25.36 -7.57
C ASP A 257 -14.60 -26.63 -6.85
N VAL A 258 -15.92 -26.78 -6.68
CA VAL A 258 -16.52 -27.95 -6.05
C VAL A 258 -16.35 -29.16 -6.96
N LEU A 259 -15.70 -30.20 -6.44
CA LEU A 259 -15.49 -31.48 -7.12
C LEU A 259 -16.51 -32.53 -6.67
N ALA A 260 -16.94 -32.49 -5.41
CA ALA A 260 -17.88 -33.44 -4.82
C ALA A 260 -18.62 -32.80 -3.62
N LYS A 261 -19.88 -33.20 -3.39
CA LYS A 261 -20.73 -32.75 -2.28
C LYS A 261 -21.09 -33.90 -1.35
N ALA A 262 -21.82 -33.60 -0.28
CA ALA A 262 -22.41 -34.61 0.60
C ALA A 262 -23.13 -35.71 -0.21
N GLY A 263 -22.86 -36.97 0.13
CA GLY A 263 -23.36 -38.14 -0.59
C GLY A 263 -22.52 -38.58 -1.81
N ASP A 264 -21.67 -37.71 -2.35
CA ASP A 264 -20.74 -38.08 -3.41
C ASP A 264 -19.55 -38.87 -2.86
N THR A 265 -18.90 -39.64 -3.74
CA THR A 265 -17.72 -40.46 -3.40
C THR A 265 -16.44 -39.76 -3.83
N ILE A 266 -15.47 -39.65 -2.92
CA ILE A 266 -14.11 -39.19 -3.19
C ILE A 266 -13.10 -40.31 -2.92
N TYR A 267 -11.88 -40.13 -3.44
CA TYR A 267 -10.79 -41.08 -3.26
C TYR A 267 -9.71 -40.50 -2.36
N MET A 268 -9.29 -41.28 -1.38
CA MET A 268 -8.18 -41.01 -0.49
C MET A 268 -7.11 -42.10 -0.65
N LYS A 269 -5.88 -41.80 -0.24
CA LYS A 269 -4.74 -42.72 -0.26
C LYS A 269 -4.33 -43.06 1.16
N MET A 270 -3.99 -44.32 1.40
CA MET A 270 -3.39 -44.79 2.65
C MET A 270 -1.88 -44.68 2.56
N GLU A 271 -1.25 -44.05 3.55
CA GLU A 271 0.22 -43.98 3.58
C GLU A 271 0.85 -45.33 3.97
N LYS A 272 0.14 -46.14 4.75
CA LYS A 272 0.55 -47.47 5.17
C LYS A 272 -0.63 -48.44 5.12
N PRO A 273 -0.46 -49.66 4.58
CA PRO A 273 -1.51 -50.68 4.60
C PRO A 273 -1.96 -50.97 6.03
N SER A 274 -3.26 -50.87 6.27
CA SER A 274 -3.92 -51.07 7.57
C SER A 274 -5.28 -51.72 7.33
N PRO A 275 -5.76 -52.63 8.18
CA PRO A 275 -7.07 -53.23 8.01
C PRO A 275 -8.16 -52.17 8.22
N LEU A 276 -8.82 -51.79 7.11
CA LEU A 276 -10.00 -50.93 7.09
C LEU A 276 -11.24 -51.76 6.81
N SER A 277 -12.37 -51.37 7.39
CA SER A 277 -13.67 -51.99 7.17
C SER A 277 -14.62 -51.01 6.49
N VAL A 278 -15.49 -51.52 5.62
CA VAL A 278 -16.57 -50.72 5.03
C VAL A 278 -17.44 -50.15 6.15
N GLY A 279 -17.74 -48.86 6.08
CA GLY A 279 -18.48 -48.10 7.09
C GLY A 279 -17.60 -47.41 8.15
N ASP A 280 -16.28 -47.65 8.16
CA ASP A 280 -15.36 -46.95 9.06
C ASP A 280 -15.43 -45.43 8.87
N LEU A 281 -15.37 -44.69 9.98
CA LEU A 281 -15.53 -43.25 10.00
C LEU A 281 -14.20 -42.56 9.68
N VAL A 282 -14.23 -41.68 8.67
CA VAL A 282 -13.12 -40.80 8.31
C VAL A 282 -13.32 -39.45 9.00
N VAL A 283 -12.29 -38.99 9.69
CA VAL A 283 -12.30 -37.75 10.47
C VAL A 283 -11.03 -36.94 10.21
N ILE A 284 -11.12 -35.64 10.45
CA ILE A 284 -9.93 -34.80 10.66
C ILE A 284 -9.87 -34.53 12.17
N GLU A 285 -8.71 -34.81 12.77
CA GLU A 285 -8.43 -34.52 14.18
C GLU A 285 -7.03 -33.91 14.28
N ASP A 286 -6.92 -32.76 14.93
CA ASP A 286 -5.67 -32.00 15.04
C ASP A 286 -4.99 -31.81 13.68
N GLU A 287 -5.78 -31.44 12.65
CA GLU A 287 -5.35 -31.26 11.26
C GLU A 287 -4.88 -32.54 10.54
N ASN A 288 -5.01 -33.72 11.16
CA ASN A 288 -4.66 -35.00 10.56
C ASN A 288 -5.91 -35.73 10.04
N LEU A 289 -5.94 -35.99 8.73
CA LEU A 289 -6.97 -36.82 8.10
C LEU A 289 -6.70 -38.29 8.40
N CYS A 290 -7.62 -38.95 9.11
CA CYS A 290 -7.42 -40.33 9.55
C CYS A 290 -8.74 -41.09 9.75
N ILE A 291 -8.60 -42.39 10.00
CA ILE A 291 -9.73 -43.25 10.39
C ILE A 291 -9.92 -43.18 11.91
N LYS A 292 -11.12 -42.80 12.37
CA LYS A 292 -11.39 -42.53 13.79
C LYS A 292 -11.04 -43.68 14.72
N LYS A 293 -11.29 -44.92 14.28
CA LYS A 293 -11.15 -46.15 15.07
C LYS A 293 -9.70 -46.48 15.42
N ASN A 294 -8.79 -46.37 14.45
CA ASN A 294 -7.41 -46.87 14.57
C ASN A 294 -6.35 -45.80 14.27
N LYS A 295 -6.77 -44.55 14.03
CA LYS A 295 -5.90 -43.41 13.68
C LYS A 295 -4.99 -43.66 12.47
N SER A 296 -5.40 -44.55 11.56
CA SER A 296 -4.65 -44.78 10.32
C SER A 296 -4.68 -43.51 9.48
N PRO A 297 -3.51 -42.98 9.06
CA PRO A 297 -3.44 -41.74 8.30
C PRO A 297 -3.93 -41.95 6.87
N LEU A 298 -4.63 -40.94 6.36
CA LEU A 298 -5.10 -40.85 4.98
C LEU A 298 -4.61 -39.53 4.37
N SER A 299 -4.41 -39.52 3.06
CA SER A 299 -4.09 -38.31 2.31
C SER A 299 -5.01 -38.17 1.09
N CYS A 300 -5.23 -36.92 0.64
CA CYS A 300 -5.97 -36.63 -0.58
C CYS A 300 -5.46 -35.34 -1.22
N ASP A 301 -5.61 -35.25 -2.55
CA ASP A 301 -5.15 -34.12 -3.37
C ASP A 301 -6.27 -33.05 -3.55
N ILE A 302 -7.21 -32.99 -2.60
CA ILE A 302 -8.40 -32.13 -2.58
C ILE A 302 -8.55 -31.46 -1.21
N ILE A 303 -9.22 -30.32 -1.18
CA ILE A 303 -9.51 -29.56 0.04
C ILE A 303 -10.89 -29.95 0.56
N LEU A 304 -10.97 -30.39 1.82
CA LEU A 304 -12.22 -30.74 2.48
C LEU A 304 -12.76 -29.53 3.25
N CYS A 305 -13.96 -29.09 2.91
CA CYS A 305 -14.59 -27.91 3.47
C CYS A 305 -15.98 -28.21 4.02
N LYS A 306 -16.42 -27.39 4.97
CA LYS A 306 -17.82 -27.31 5.37
C LYS A 306 -18.65 -26.72 4.22
N SER A 307 -19.78 -27.33 3.89
CA SER A 307 -20.72 -26.76 2.92
C SER A 307 -21.27 -25.42 3.42
N GLU A 308 -21.68 -24.55 2.49
CA GLU A 308 -22.39 -23.30 2.85
C GLU A 308 -23.77 -23.56 3.47
#